data_AF-A0A4Q3UA11-F1
#
_entry.id   AF-A0A4Q3UA11-F1
#
_cell.length_a   1.000
_cell.length_b   1.000
_cell.length_c   1.000
_cell.angle_alpha   90.00
_cell.angle_beta   90.00
_cell.angle_gamma   90.00
#
_symmetry.space_group_name_H-M   'P 1'
#
loop_
_entity.id
_entity.type
_entity.pdbx_description
1 polymer ?
#
loop_
_entity_poly.entity_id
_entity_poly.type
_entity_poly.pdbx_seq_one_letter_code
_entity_poly.pdbx_strand_id
1 'polypeptide(L)'
;METPSILRASLLAASLGAAVAASAQGSPAITSVTSTNVAGSVNGAGNQTIGWQFTIAQPISVSRLGYHDLTPDTELVTTHHVGIWDAGGTLMTSTTVLLDDPLTDGFRYHTLAAPIVLAPGTYNLGASIVDTPSDDPALADVYYFQATAITTDPLITFVGAAASDDGTGFVNPTSITIGSLGRFGPNMAIEAVPEPATIAAVGLGVLGLLKRRKKA
;
A
#
# COMPACT_ATOMS: atom_id res chain seq x y z
N MET A 1 58.05 -46.28 -22.00
CA MET A 1 58.41 -45.26 -20.99
C MET A 1 57.17 -44.40 -20.79
N GLU A 2 56.52 -44.60 -19.63
CA GLU A 2 55.52 -43.78 -18.95
C GLU A 2 54.08 -43.57 -19.52
N THR A 3 53.10 -44.13 -18.81
CA THR A 3 51.69 -43.69 -18.59
C THR A 3 51.64 -42.52 -17.56
N PRO A 4 50.51 -41.88 -17.13
CA PRO A 4 49.07 -41.80 -17.56
C PRO A 4 48.44 -40.35 -17.41
N SER A 5 47.09 -40.26 -17.31
CA SER A 5 46.26 -39.25 -16.54
C SER A 5 45.54 -38.14 -17.34
N ILE A 6 44.22 -38.21 -17.59
CA ILE A 6 43.03 -37.85 -16.75
C ILE A 6 42.79 -36.32 -16.60
N LEU A 7 41.56 -35.91 -16.97
CA LEU A 7 40.75 -34.79 -16.45
C LEU A 7 41.07 -33.33 -16.88
N ARG A 8 40.07 -32.62 -17.44
CA ARG A 8 39.26 -31.61 -16.71
C ARG A 8 38.27 -30.88 -17.61
N ALA A 9 37.00 -31.00 -17.26
CA ALA A 9 35.91 -30.13 -17.67
C ALA A 9 36.17 -28.68 -17.18
N SER A 10 35.81 -27.68 -17.97
CA SER A 10 35.76 -26.25 -17.58
C SER A 10 34.99 -25.48 -18.67
N LEU A 11 34.02 -24.61 -18.42
CA LEU A 11 33.37 -24.13 -17.20
C LEU A 11 31.96 -23.68 -17.64
N LEU A 12 30.91 -24.25 -17.07
CA LEU A 12 29.55 -23.73 -17.23
C LEU A 12 29.39 -22.62 -16.18
N ALA A 13 29.58 -21.36 -16.56
CA ALA A 13 29.23 -20.22 -15.71
C ALA A 13 27.71 -20.01 -15.73
N ALA A 14 26.96 -20.91 -15.07
CA ALA A 14 25.62 -20.57 -14.63
C ALA A 14 25.78 -19.75 -13.35
N SER A 15 25.82 -18.43 -13.51
CA SER A 15 25.71 -17.49 -12.40
C SER A 15 24.47 -17.85 -11.59
N LEU A 16 24.71 -18.44 -10.41
CA LEU A 16 23.70 -18.66 -9.39
C LEU A 16 23.37 -17.28 -8.81
N GLY A 17 22.59 -16.50 -9.54
CA GLY A 17 22.01 -15.27 -9.03
C GLY A 17 21.08 -15.66 -7.91
N ALA A 18 21.46 -15.34 -6.67
CA ALA A 18 20.49 -15.11 -5.62
C ALA A 18 19.40 -14.24 -6.25
N ALA A 19 18.15 -14.72 -6.26
CA ALA A 19 17.03 -13.85 -6.53
C ALA A 19 17.01 -12.85 -5.38
N VAL A 20 17.78 -11.77 -5.54
CA VAL A 20 17.45 -10.49 -4.95
C VAL A 20 16.01 -10.31 -5.44
N ALA A 21 15.04 -10.47 -4.54
CA ALA A 21 13.73 -9.90 -4.79
C ALA A 21 14.04 -8.42 -4.98
N ALA A 22 14.18 -7.99 -6.23
CA ALA A 22 14.07 -6.59 -6.56
C ALA A 22 12.75 -6.21 -5.90
N SER A 23 12.80 -5.39 -4.86
CA SER A 23 11.60 -4.82 -4.27
C SER A 23 10.89 -4.16 -5.44
N ALA A 24 9.86 -4.80 -5.96
CA ALA A 24 8.90 -4.05 -6.72
C ALA A 24 8.43 -2.93 -5.77
N GLN A 25 8.21 -1.75 -6.34
CA GLN A 25 7.50 -0.73 -5.57
C GLN A 25 6.07 -1.25 -5.54
N GLY A 26 5.52 -1.50 -4.34
CA GLY A 26 4.17 -2.08 -4.22
C GLY A 26 3.12 -1.30 -5.00
N SER A 27 2.08 -1.99 -5.46
CA SER A 27 0.98 -1.38 -6.22
C SER A 27 0.06 -0.57 -5.30
N PRO A 28 -0.52 0.55 -5.78
CA PRO A 28 -1.55 1.27 -5.04
C PRO A 28 -2.76 0.39 -4.70
N ALA A 29 -3.24 0.43 -3.46
CA ALA A 29 -4.41 -0.31 -3.02
C ALA A 29 -5.72 0.20 -3.66
N ILE A 30 -5.85 1.53 -3.83
CA ILE A 30 -6.83 2.15 -4.72
C ILE A 30 -6.09 2.59 -5.99
N THR A 31 -6.52 2.10 -7.15
CA THR A 31 -5.89 2.39 -8.45
C THR A 31 -6.68 3.38 -9.29
N SER A 32 -7.96 3.57 -8.98
CA SER A 32 -8.77 4.64 -9.60
C SER A 32 -9.96 4.99 -8.72
N VAL A 33 -10.35 6.26 -8.77
CA VAL A 33 -11.58 6.79 -8.15
C VAL A 33 -12.28 7.66 -9.18
N THR A 34 -13.56 7.40 -9.41
CA THR A 34 -14.41 8.27 -10.25
C THR A 34 -15.32 9.06 -9.32
N SER A 35 -15.04 10.35 -9.14
CA SER A 35 -15.88 11.28 -8.39
C SER A 35 -15.74 12.70 -8.91
N THR A 36 -16.79 13.51 -8.75
CA THR A 36 -16.76 14.96 -8.90
C THR A 36 -16.84 15.69 -7.55
N ASN A 37 -17.00 14.94 -6.46
CA ASN A 37 -17.21 15.48 -5.13
C ASN A 37 -15.91 15.39 -4.33
N VAL A 38 -15.42 16.55 -3.90
CA VAL A 38 -14.22 16.71 -3.08
C VAL A 38 -14.53 17.50 -1.82
N ALA A 39 -13.84 17.19 -0.73
CA ALA A 39 -13.99 17.90 0.53
C ALA A 39 -12.63 18.02 1.24
N GLY A 40 -12.40 19.15 1.92
CA GLY A 40 -11.25 19.36 2.82
C GLY A 40 -11.56 19.00 4.28
N SER A 41 -12.84 18.86 4.63
CA SER A 41 -13.29 18.45 5.97
C SER A 41 -14.59 17.65 5.91
N VAL A 42 -14.92 16.96 7.00
CA VAL A 42 -16.19 16.24 7.11
C VAL A 42 -17.19 17.16 7.79
N ASN A 43 -18.32 17.41 7.14
CA ASN A 43 -19.42 18.22 7.70
C ASN A 43 -19.01 19.61 8.20
N GLY A 44 -17.90 20.19 7.70
CA GLY A 44 -17.37 21.47 8.17
C GLY A 44 -16.82 21.43 9.61
N ALA A 45 -16.49 20.22 10.11
CA ALA A 45 -16.01 20.01 11.45
C ALA A 45 -14.50 19.70 11.45
N GLY A 46 -13.84 20.14 12.53
CA GLY A 46 -12.39 20.24 12.65
C GLY A 46 -11.58 18.94 12.56
N ASN A 47 -10.36 18.96 13.11
CA ASN A 47 -9.36 17.89 13.00
C ASN A 47 -9.92 16.49 13.30
N GLN A 48 -9.81 15.57 12.36
CA GLN A 48 -10.33 14.20 12.46
C GLN A 48 -9.59 13.23 11.51
N THR A 49 -9.82 11.92 11.66
CA THR A 49 -9.33 10.91 10.74
C THR A 49 -10.41 10.53 9.73
N ILE A 50 -10.08 10.59 8.44
CA ILE A 50 -10.93 10.09 7.35
C ILE A 50 -10.22 9.01 6.57
N GLY A 51 -10.99 8.06 6.04
CA GLY A 51 -10.45 7.02 5.18
C GLY A 51 -11.47 5.94 4.87
N TRP A 52 -11.04 4.70 4.85
CA TRP A 52 -11.88 3.58 4.43
C TRP A 52 -11.48 2.28 5.10
N GLN A 53 -12.48 1.41 5.25
CA GLN A 53 -12.32 0.05 5.75
C GLN A 53 -12.16 -0.93 4.60
N PHE A 54 -11.32 -1.93 4.81
CA PHE A 54 -11.07 -2.99 3.85
C PHE A 54 -10.81 -4.33 4.53
N THR A 55 -10.91 -5.39 3.72
CA THR A 55 -10.46 -6.72 4.11
C THR A 55 -9.41 -7.25 3.14
N ILE A 56 -8.57 -8.13 3.67
CA ILE A 56 -7.54 -8.88 2.93
C ILE A 56 -7.70 -10.37 3.22
N ALA A 57 -7.62 -11.20 2.18
CA ALA A 57 -7.82 -12.65 2.29
C ALA A 57 -6.50 -13.44 2.39
N GLN A 58 -5.37 -12.80 2.09
CA GLN A 58 -4.02 -13.35 2.15
C GLN A 58 -3.05 -12.33 2.73
N PRO A 59 -1.89 -12.74 3.28
CA PRO A 59 -0.92 -11.80 3.79
C PRO A 59 -0.42 -10.84 2.72
N ILE A 60 -0.41 -9.54 3.05
CA ILE A 60 0.15 -8.49 2.18
C ILE A 60 1.27 -7.75 2.90
N SER A 61 2.26 -7.29 2.16
CA SER A 61 3.26 -6.35 2.66
C SER A 61 2.85 -4.93 2.28
N VAL A 62 2.90 -4.00 3.24
CA VAL A 62 2.68 -2.57 3.03
C VAL A 62 4.02 -1.86 3.21
N SER A 63 4.44 -1.09 2.21
CA SER A 63 5.74 -0.40 2.22
C SER A 63 5.64 1.12 2.22
N ARG A 64 4.51 1.68 1.77
CA ARG A 64 4.27 3.13 1.69
C ARG A 64 2.83 3.44 2.08
N LEU A 65 2.63 4.57 2.73
CA LEU A 65 1.30 5.17 2.90
C LEU A 65 1.28 6.50 2.16
N GLY A 66 0.11 6.85 1.63
CA GLY A 66 -0.02 8.03 0.80
C GLY A 66 -1.29 8.80 1.08
N TYR A 67 -1.32 10.02 0.55
CA TYR A 67 -2.45 10.91 0.56
C TYR A 67 -2.71 11.45 -0.84
N HIS A 68 -3.98 11.65 -1.16
CA HIS A 68 -4.40 12.09 -2.49
C HIS A 68 -3.92 13.52 -2.77
N ASP A 69 -3.38 13.73 -3.97
CA ASP A 69 -3.03 15.05 -4.46
C ASP A 69 -3.83 15.31 -5.75
N LEU A 70 -4.86 16.15 -5.62
CA LEU A 70 -5.80 16.48 -6.70
C LEU A 70 -5.18 17.45 -7.73
N THR A 71 -4.18 18.22 -7.31
CA THR A 71 -3.51 19.26 -8.09
C THR A 71 -2.02 18.93 -8.18
N PRO A 72 -1.65 17.86 -8.91
CA PRO A 72 -0.30 17.32 -8.89
C PRO A 72 0.78 18.27 -9.43
N ASP A 73 0.38 19.34 -10.12
CA ASP A 73 1.26 20.43 -10.56
C ASP A 73 1.77 21.29 -9.38
N THR A 74 1.15 21.17 -8.20
CA THR A 74 1.52 21.81 -6.94
C THR A 74 1.74 20.76 -5.85
N GLU A 75 2.52 21.09 -4.83
CA GLU A 75 2.70 20.27 -3.63
C GLU A 75 1.42 20.28 -2.77
N LEU A 76 1.31 19.32 -1.84
CA LEU A 76 0.26 19.41 -0.80
C LEU A 76 0.46 20.70 0.01
N VAL A 77 -0.62 21.22 0.56
CA VAL A 77 -0.60 22.44 1.39
C VAL A 77 -0.12 22.13 2.80
N THR A 78 -0.42 20.92 3.30
CA THR A 78 -0.10 20.46 4.64
C THR A 78 0.42 19.02 4.63
N THR A 79 1.09 18.63 5.72
CA THR A 79 1.46 17.23 5.92
C THR A 79 0.28 16.43 6.47
N HIS A 80 0.11 15.18 6.04
CA HIS A 80 -0.95 14.30 6.54
C HIS A 80 -0.38 13.11 7.33
N HIS A 81 -0.84 12.91 8.56
CA HIS A 81 -0.59 11.65 9.26
C HIS A 81 -1.50 10.57 8.69
N VAL A 82 -0.92 9.47 8.20
CA VAL A 82 -1.66 8.34 7.62
C VAL A 82 -1.34 7.09 8.41
N GLY A 83 -2.34 6.28 8.72
CA GLY A 83 -2.20 5.07 9.54
C GLY A 83 -3.15 3.96 9.18
N ILE A 84 -2.77 2.74 9.58
CA ILE A 84 -3.57 1.53 9.44
C ILE A 84 -3.86 0.97 10.82
N TRP A 85 -5.13 0.74 11.13
CA TRP A 85 -5.57 0.09 12.36
C TRP A 85 -6.16 -1.29 12.08
N ASP A 86 -5.97 -2.22 12.99
CA ASP A 86 -6.69 -3.50 12.97
C ASP A 86 -8.15 -3.35 13.45
N ALA A 87 -8.93 -4.42 13.33
CA ALA A 87 -10.32 -4.46 13.78
C ALA A 87 -10.50 -4.24 15.29
N GLY A 88 -9.45 -4.45 16.11
CA GLY A 88 -9.44 -4.16 17.54
C GLY A 88 -9.13 -2.69 17.86
N GLY A 89 -8.76 -1.90 16.86
CA GLY A 89 -8.36 -0.50 16.99
C GLY A 89 -6.89 -0.30 17.34
N THR A 90 -6.05 -1.33 17.25
CA THR A 90 -4.60 -1.20 17.41
C THR A 90 -4.00 -0.53 16.18
N LEU A 91 -3.18 0.51 16.37
CA LEU A 91 -2.42 1.13 15.29
C LEU A 91 -1.29 0.19 14.85
N MET A 92 -1.39 -0.37 13.65
CA MET A 92 -0.45 -1.33 13.08
C MET A 92 0.79 -0.63 12.51
N THR A 93 0.58 0.47 11.79
CA THR A 93 1.64 1.30 11.22
C THR A 93 1.11 2.71 10.94
N SER A 94 2.01 3.68 10.89
CA SER A 94 1.72 5.04 10.45
C SER A 94 2.95 5.74 9.91
N THR A 95 2.74 6.79 9.13
CA THR A 95 3.77 7.75 8.72
C THR A 95 3.14 9.12 8.50
N THR A 96 3.98 10.14 8.32
CA THR A 96 3.59 11.44 7.84
C THR A 96 3.88 11.53 6.35
N VAL A 97 2.87 11.81 5.54
CA VAL A 97 3.04 12.19 4.13
C VAL A 97 3.43 13.65 4.08
N LEU A 98 4.56 13.92 3.45
CA LEU A 98 5.15 15.25 3.28
C LEU A 98 4.61 15.95 2.03
N LEU A 99 4.81 17.26 1.98
CA LEU A 99 4.26 18.12 0.92
C LEU A 99 4.79 17.73 -0.47
N ASP A 100 6.07 17.40 -0.54
CA ASP A 100 6.83 17.09 -1.74
C ASP A 100 7.09 15.59 -1.94
N ASP A 101 6.42 14.73 -1.16
CA ASP A 101 6.58 13.28 -1.30
C ASP A 101 6.29 12.82 -2.74
N PRO A 102 6.98 11.77 -3.23
CA PRO A 102 6.85 11.34 -4.62
C PRO A 102 5.42 11.01 -5.02
N LEU A 103 4.96 11.63 -6.11
CA LEU A 103 3.65 11.40 -6.70
C LEU A 103 3.63 10.09 -7.50
N THR A 104 2.63 9.25 -7.25
CA THR A 104 2.35 8.03 -8.02
C THR A 104 0.84 7.88 -8.14
N ASP A 105 0.33 7.86 -9.37
CA ASP A 105 -1.10 7.65 -9.69
C ASP A 105 -2.08 8.56 -8.91
N GLY A 106 -1.71 9.84 -8.73
CA GLY A 106 -2.54 10.84 -8.04
C GLY A 106 -2.44 10.80 -6.50
N PHE A 107 -1.44 10.11 -5.95
CA PHE A 107 -1.17 10.11 -4.51
C PHE A 107 0.30 10.41 -4.25
N ARG A 108 0.57 11.25 -3.25
CA ARG A 108 1.92 11.39 -2.68
C ARG A 108 2.13 10.33 -1.63
N TYR A 109 3.28 9.67 -1.67
CA TYR A 109 3.53 8.49 -0.84
C TYR A 109 4.85 8.60 -0.09
N HIS A 110 4.75 8.49 1.23
CA HIS A 110 5.92 8.34 2.09
C HIS A 110 6.27 6.87 2.29
N THR A 111 7.56 6.55 2.25
CA THR A 111 8.06 5.20 2.51
C THR A 111 8.13 4.94 4.00
N LEU A 112 7.59 3.80 4.45
CA LEU A 112 7.72 3.35 5.83
C LEU A 112 9.18 3.01 6.15
N ALA A 113 9.61 3.26 7.40
CA ALA A 113 10.96 2.91 7.84
C ALA A 113 11.29 1.41 7.65
N ALA A 114 10.28 0.55 7.75
CA ALA A 114 10.33 -0.84 7.33
C ALA A 114 8.93 -1.26 6.83
N PRO A 115 8.84 -2.12 5.79
CA PRO A 115 7.57 -2.70 5.40
C PRO A 115 6.94 -3.52 6.53
N ILE A 116 5.62 -3.45 6.65
CA ILE A 116 4.84 -4.27 7.59
C ILE A 116 4.09 -5.35 6.82
N VAL A 117 3.94 -6.54 7.42
CA VAL A 117 3.07 -7.58 6.88
C VAL A 117 1.75 -7.57 7.64
N LEU A 118 0.65 -7.39 6.91
CA LEU A 118 -0.71 -7.53 7.44
C LEU A 118 -1.20 -8.95 7.16
N ALA A 119 -1.67 -9.63 8.19
CA ALA A 119 -2.30 -10.94 8.07
C ALA A 119 -3.76 -10.81 7.56
N PRO A 120 -4.36 -11.87 7.00
CA PRO A 120 -5.78 -11.85 6.61
C PRO A 120 -6.68 -11.29 7.71
N GLY A 121 -7.57 -10.36 7.37
CA GLY A 121 -8.38 -9.65 8.35
C GLY A 121 -9.01 -8.37 7.82
N THR A 122 -9.66 -7.64 8.73
CA THR A 122 -10.30 -6.34 8.50
C THR A 122 -9.46 -5.22 9.11
N TYR A 123 -9.29 -4.15 8.35
CA TYR A 123 -8.45 -3.01 8.73
C TYR A 123 -9.10 -1.70 8.32
N ASN A 124 -8.77 -0.64 9.05
CA ASN A 124 -9.11 0.73 8.69
C ASN A 124 -7.84 1.45 8.23
N LEU A 125 -7.86 2.05 7.04
CA LEU A 125 -6.87 3.02 6.61
C LEU A 125 -7.44 4.41 6.85
N GLY A 126 -6.65 5.32 7.41
CA GLY A 126 -7.09 6.67 7.74
C GLY A 126 -5.99 7.69 7.64
N ALA A 127 -6.34 8.92 7.25
CA ALA A 127 -5.49 10.10 7.29
C ALA A 127 -6.08 11.18 8.19
N SER A 128 -5.24 11.89 8.93
CA SER A 128 -5.62 13.12 9.58
C SER A 128 -5.94 14.18 8.51
N ILE A 129 -7.11 14.76 8.61
CA ILE A 129 -7.44 16.01 7.93
C ILE A 129 -7.43 17.12 8.98
N VAL A 130 -6.65 18.16 8.69
CA VAL A 130 -6.63 19.38 9.50
C VAL A 130 -7.49 20.42 8.81
N ASP A 131 -8.32 21.09 9.59
CA ASP A 131 -9.16 22.16 9.09
C ASP A 131 -8.26 23.35 8.73
N THR A 132 -7.97 23.51 7.43
CA THR A 132 -7.34 24.72 6.94
C THR A 132 -8.41 25.79 6.81
N PRO A 133 -8.28 26.95 7.50
CA PRO A 133 -9.31 27.99 7.55
C PRO A 133 -9.39 28.79 6.24
N SER A 134 -9.49 28.11 5.11
CA SER A 134 -9.63 28.69 3.77
C SER A 134 -10.93 28.21 3.16
N ASP A 135 -11.82 29.16 2.86
CA ASP A 135 -13.02 28.91 2.04
C ASP A 135 -12.67 28.61 0.56
N ASP A 136 -11.38 28.67 0.22
CA ASP A 136 -10.87 28.35 -1.11
C ASP A 136 -10.44 26.87 -1.18
N PRO A 137 -11.15 26.00 -1.92
CA PRO A 137 -10.76 24.60 -2.11
C PRO A 137 -9.44 24.45 -2.88
N ALA A 138 -8.95 25.49 -3.57
CA ALA A 138 -7.63 25.48 -4.21
C ALA A 138 -6.48 25.63 -3.20
N LEU A 139 -6.79 25.95 -1.93
CA LEU A 139 -5.82 26.11 -0.84
C LEU A 139 -5.95 25.01 0.22
N ALA A 140 -6.75 23.96 -0.04
CA ALA A 140 -6.98 22.86 0.89
C ALA A 140 -6.61 21.52 0.27
N ASP A 141 -5.99 20.65 1.06
CA ASP A 141 -5.73 19.26 0.67
C ASP A 141 -7.04 18.45 0.75
N VAL A 142 -7.67 18.22 -0.40
CA VAL A 142 -8.98 17.58 -0.46
C VAL A 142 -8.91 16.07 -0.67
N TYR A 143 -10.00 15.39 -0.29
CA TYR A 143 -10.21 13.98 -0.57
C TYR A 143 -11.50 13.77 -1.39
N TYR A 144 -11.57 12.66 -2.14
CA TYR A 144 -12.80 12.29 -2.83
C TYR A 144 -13.81 11.63 -1.89
N PHE A 145 -15.07 12.02 -2.00
CA PHE A 145 -16.18 11.36 -1.33
C PHE A 145 -17.33 11.10 -2.29
N GLN A 146 -18.29 10.26 -1.88
CA GLN A 146 -19.46 9.89 -2.71
C GLN A 146 -19.06 9.56 -4.16
N ALA A 147 -18.01 8.75 -4.31
CA ALA A 147 -17.54 8.30 -5.60
C ALA A 147 -18.61 7.41 -6.26
N THR A 148 -18.68 7.47 -7.59
CA THR A 148 -19.59 6.63 -8.37
C THR A 148 -18.97 5.28 -8.70
N ALA A 149 -17.64 5.21 -8.77
CA ALA A 149 -16.89 3.97 -8.97
C ALA A 149 -15.50 4.07 -8.33
N ILE A 150 -14.96 2.91 -7.95
CA ILE A 150 -13.56 2.74 -7.56
C ILE A 150 -13.01 1.46 -8.21
N THR A 151 -11.70 1.42 -8.38
CA THR A 151 -10.95 0.19 -8.65
C THR A 151 -9.95 -0.01 -7.54
N THR A 152 -9.93 -1.22 -6.98
CA THR A 152 -8.96 -1.62 -5.96
C THR A 152 -7.96 -2.63 -6.55
N ASP A 153 -6.80 -2.73 -5.92
CA ASP A 153 -5.91 -3.86 -6.13
C ASP A 153 -6.67 -5.18 -5.81
N PRO A 154 -6.48 -6.27 -6.58
CA PRO A 154 -7.16 -7.55 -6.35
C PRO A 154 -6.95 -8.16 -4.95
N LEU A 155 -5.91 -7.74 -4.23
CA LEU A 155 -5.64 -8.15 -2.85
C LEU A 155 -6.58 -7.48 -1.84
N ILE A 156 -7.24 -6.39 -2.24
CA ILE A 156 -8.06 -5.54 -1.37
C ILE A 156 -9.53 -5.71 -1.72
N THR A 157 -10.33 -6.00 -0.69
CA THR A 157 -11.79 -5.90 -0.76
C THR A 157 -12.24 -4.67 0.03
N PHE A 158 -12.76 -3.67 -0.67
CA PHE A 158 -13.31 -2.47 -0.04
C PHE A 158 -14.59 -2.81 0.74
N VAL A 159 -14.75 -2.24 1.94
CA VAL A 159 -15.94 -2.42 2.78
C VAL A 159 -16.80 -1.17 2.84
N GLY A 160 -16.21 -0.02 3.11
CA GLY A 160 -16.96 1.23 3.27
C GLY A 160 -16.10 2.41 3.68
N ALA A 161 -16.67 3.61 3.54
CA ALA A 161 -16.07 4.84 4.05
C ALA A 161 -15.96 4.81 5.59
N ALA A 162 -14.86 5.35 6.12
CA ALA A 162 -14.56 5.39 7.54
C ALA A 162 -14.25 6.83 7.99
N ALA A 163 -14.73 7.23 9.16
CA ALA A 163 -14.35 8.47 9.83
C ALA A 163 -14.25 8.28 11.34
N SER A 164 -13.48 9.14 12.01
CA SER A 164 -13.57 9.32 13.46
C SER A 164 -14.59 10.41 13.80
N ASP A 165 -14.92 10.55 15.08
CA ASP A 165 -15.75 11.67 15.53
C ASP A 165 -15.00 13.00 15.37
N ASP A 166 -15.75 14.08 15.19
CA ASP A 166 -15.20 15.42 14.97
C ASP A 166 -14.34 15.89 16.16
N GLY A 167 -13.19 16.50 15.86
CA GLY A 167 -12.28 17.05 16.88
C GLY A 167 -11.48 16.02 17.66
N THR A 168 -11.56 14.73 17.29
CA THR A 168 -10.75 13.66 17.92
C THR A 168 -9.32 13.61 17.40
N GLY A 169 -9.01 14.32 16.32
CA GLY A 169 -7.70 14.30 15.68
C GLY A 169 -7.37 12.95 15.05
N PHE A 170 -6.10 12.54 15.15
CA PHE A 170 -5.62 11.32 14.52
C PHE A 170 -5.86 10.08 15.40
N VAL A 171 -7.04 9.49 15.25
CA VAL A 171 -7.47 8.25 15.92
C VAL A 171 -8.02 7.23 14.93
N ASN A 172 -8.26 6.00 15.35
CA ASN A 172 -8.90 4.98 14.52
C ASN A 172 -10.28 5.47 14.03
N PRO A 173 -10.56 5.49 12.70
CA PRO A 173 -11.85 5.91 12.18
C PRO A 173 -12.88 4.77 12.30
N THR A 174 -13.58 4.71 13.42
CA THR A 174 -14.50 3.60 13.76
C THR A 174 -15.92 3.76 13.18
N SER A 175 -16.30 4.95 12.72
CA SER A 175 -17.61 5.20 12.11
C SER A 175 -17.60 4.73 10.65
N ILE A 176 -18.07 3.50 10.42
CA ILE A 176 -18.07 2.85 9.11
C ILE A 176 -19.44 2.98 8.43
N THR A 177 -19.45 3.50 7.20
CA THR A 177 -20.64 3.50 6.34
C THR A 177 -20.47 2.46 5.23
N ILE A 178 -20.99 1.25 5.47
CA ILE A 178 -20.83 0.09 4.57
C ILE A 178 -21.37 0.40 3.17
N GLY A 179 -20.60 0.03 2.14
CA GLY A 179 -20.96 0.24 0.74
C GLY A 179 -20.89 1.69 0.26
N SER A 180 -20.66 2.66 1.15
CA SER A 180 -20.41 4.04 0.76
C SER A 180 -19.00 4.15 0.18
N LEU A 181 -18.91 4.50 -1.11
CA LEU A 181 -17.65 4.80 -1.77
C LEU A 181 -17.26 6.24 -1.43
N GLY A 182 -16.33 6.44 -0.51
CA GLY A 182 -15.87 7.79 -0.22
C GLY A 182 -14.80 7.85 0.85
N ARG A 183 -14.30 9.07 1.05
CA ARG A 183 -13.18 9.43 1.92
C ARG A 183 -11.86 8.85 1.41
N PHE A 184 -11.67 8.91 0.09
CA PHE A 184 -10.41 8.58 -0.58
C PHE A 184 -9.47 9.78 -0.52
N GLY A 185 -8.91 9.97 0.67
CA GLY A 185 -7.71 10.77 0.91
C GLY A 185 -6.51 9.83 1.08
N PRO A 186 -6.51 8.94 2.08
CA PRO A 186 -5.41 8.02 2.26
C PRO A 186 -5.40 6.85 1.25
N ASN A 187 -4.20 6.40 0.92
CA ASN A 187 -3.93 5.19 0.14
C ASN A 187 -2.69 4.46 0.70
N MET A 188 -2.39 3.27 0.19
CA MET A 188 -1.22 2.48 0.58
C MET A 188 -0.65 1.74 -0.63
N ALA A 189 0.66 1.47 -0.59
CA ALA A 189 1.34 0.63 -1.59
C ALA A 189 1.53 -0.78 -1.01
N ILE A 190 1.02 -1.79 -1.72
CA ILE A 190 0.93 -3.16 -1.24
C ILE A 190 1.53 -4.18 -2.20
N GLU A 191 1.93 -5.31 -1.65
CA GLU A 191 2.39 -6.48 -2.41
C GLU A 191 1.89 -7.77 -1.79
N ALA A 192 1.63 -8.78 -2.62
CA ALA A 192 1.38 -10.13 -2.12
C ALA A 192 2.64 -10.67 -1.47
N VAL A 193 2.53 -11.23 -0.25
CA VAL A 193 3.64 -11.95 0.36
C VAL A 193 3.72 -13.35 -0.25
N PRO A 194 4.82 -13.74 -0.90
CA PRO A 194 4.92 -15.07 -1.52
C PRO A 194 4.71 -16.17 -0.49
N GLU A 195 3.81 -17.11 -0.78
CA GLU A 195 3.60 -18.25 0.10
C GLU A 195 4.89 -19.11 0.22
N PRO A 196 5.22 -19.63 1.42
CA PRO A 196 6.40 -20.48 1.61
C PRO A 196 6.44 -21.69 0.66
N ALA A 197 5.26 -22.22 0.29
CA ALA A 197 5.15 -23.35 -0.63
C ALA A 197 5.55 -23.00 -2.08
N THR A 198 5.31 -21.77 -2.53
CA THR A 198 5.72 -21.31 -3.87
C THR A 198 7.24 -21.26 -3.97
N ILE A 199 7.93 -20.84 -2.90
CA ILE A 199 9.40 -20.87 -2.81
C ILE A 199 9.90 -22.33 -2.83
N ALA A 200 9.25 -23.22 -2.07
CA ALA A 200 9.62 -24.64 -2.05
C ALA A 200 9.43 -25.30 -3.42
N ALA A 201 8.33 -25.03 -4.12
CA ALA A 201 8.05 -25.57 -5.45
C ALA A 201 9.06 -25.09 -6.51
N VAL A 202 9.42 -23.80 -6.49
CA VAL A 202 10.49 -23.27 -7.36
C VAL A 202 11.83 -23.93 -7.03
N GLY A 203 12.17 -24.05 -5.74
CA GLY A 203 13.39 -24.72 -5.29
C GLY A 203 13.47 -26.18 -5.75
N LEU A 204 12.37 -26.93 -5.62
CA LEU A 204 12.27 -28.31 -6.08
C LEU A 204 12.33 -28.42 -7.62
N GLY A 205 11.70 -27.49 -8.35
CA GLY A 205 11.76 -27.42 -9.81
C GLY A 205 13.19 -27.21 -10.32
N VAL A 206 13.94 -26.29 -9.71
CA VAL A 206 15.36 -26.04 -10.02
C VAL A 206 16.22 -27.27 -9.71
N LEU A 207 16.01 -27.90 -8.54
CA LEU A 207 16.73 -29.14 -8.19
C LEU A 207 16.42 -30.30 -9.14
N GLY A 208 15.18 -30.42 -9.62
CA GLY A 208 14.77 -31.40 -10.63
C GLY A 208 15.48 -31.18 -11.97
N LEU A 209 15.56 -29.92 -12.43
CA LEU A 209 16.28 -29.54 -13.66
C LEU A 209 17.79 -29.81 -13.54
N LEU A 210 18.40 -29.52 -12.39
CA LEU A 210 19.82 -29.80 -12.13
C LEU A 210 20.12 -31.30 -12.08
N LYS A 211 19.24 -32.12 -11.50
CA LYS A 211 19.37 -33.59 -11.51
C LYS A 211 19.21 -34.18 -12.91
N ARG A 212 18.30 -33.63 -13.73
CA ARG A 212 18.08 -34.09 -15.12
C ARG A 212 19.30 -33.81 -16.01
N ARG A 213 19.99 -32.68 -15.80
CA ARG A 213 21.23 -32.33 -16.53
C ARG A 213 22.45 -33.18 -16.20
N LYS A 214 22.47 -33.87 -15.04
CA LYS A 214 23.56 -34.81 -14.68
C LYS A 214 23.36 -36.22 -15.25
N LYS A 215 22.19 -36.51 -15.83
CA LYS A 215 21.81 -37.84 -16.33
C LYS A 215 21.81 -37.96 -17.86
N ALA A 216 22.12 -36.87 -18.56
CA ALA A 216 22.39 -36.81 -20.00
C ALA A 216 23.88 -36.55 -20.20
#